data_AF-A0AAD7ZK09-F1
#
_entry.id   AF-A0AAD7ZK09-F1
#
_cell.length_a   1.000
_cell.length_b   1.000
_cell.length_c   1.000
_cell.angle_alpha   90.00
_cell.angle_beta   90.00
_cell.angle_gamma   90.00
#
_symmetry.space_group_name_H-M   'P 1'
#
loop_
_entity.id
_entity.type
_entity.pdbx_description
1 polymer ?
#
loop_
_entity_poly.entity_id
_entity_poly.type
_entity_poly.pdbx_seq_one_letter_code
_entity_poly.pdbx_strand_id
1 'polypeptide(L)'
;GLILKGNPWTCECGLVWLGHWLRRWLRETMQIHTVVLEGAQQMQNLAREATCTDPRTGQQTPILDLYPEDLSCHASALSRGGSSSRCAFSGFQIRTLVALVLMYWWSW
;
A
#
# COMPACT_ATOMS: atom_id res chain seq x y z
N GLY A 1 -20.71 -0.28 1.28
CA GLY A 1 -19.95 -0.06 0.02
C GLY A 1 -19.07 1.16 0.18
N LEU A 2 -18.03 1.29 -0.64
CA LEU A 2 -17.14 2.45 -0.69
C LEU A 2 -17.57 3.33 -1.87
N ILE A 3 -17.85 4.62 -1.66
CA ILE A 3 -18.30 5.55 -2.70
C ILE A 3 -17.27 6.68 -2.81
N LEU A 4 -16.49 6.70 -3.90
CA LEU A 4 -15.43 7.69 -4.15
C LEU A 4 -15.72 8.60 -5.36
N LYS A 5 -16.79 8.32 -6.11
CA LYS A 5 -17.26 9.14 -7.24
C LYS A 5 -17.70 10.53 -6.77
N GLY A 6 -17.53 11.52 -7.65
CA GLY A 6 -18.06 12.87 -7.46
C GLY A 6 -17.14 13.80 -6.65
N ASN A 7 -16.00 13.29 -6.21
CA ASN A 7 -14.96 14.10 -5.59
C ASN A 7 -14.08 14.74 -6.67
N PRO A 8 -13.60 15.98 -6.48
CA PRO A 8 -12.78 16.71 -7.45
C PRO A 8 -11.31 16.28 -7.37
N TRP A 9 -11.02 15.01 -7.63
CA TRP A 9 -9.66 14.47 -7.53
C TRP A 9 -8.74 15.02 -8.62
N THR A 10 -7.54 15.44 -8.26
CA THR A 10 -6.49 15.84 -9.20
C THR A 10 -5.52 14.69 -9.43
N CYS A 11 -5.19 14.38 -10.68
CA CYS A 11 -4.20 13.35 -10.98
C CYS A 11 -2.79 13.86 -10.65
N GLU A 12 -2.28 13.51 -9.47
CA GLU A 12 -0.95 13.86 -9.00
C GLU A 12 -0.30 12.72 -8.20
N CYS A 13 1.00 12.79 -7.96
CA CYS A 13 1.73 11.75 -7.25
C CYS A 13 1.19 11.49 -5.83
N GLY A 14 0.62 12.51 -5.19
CA GLY A 14 -0.05 12.39 -3.90
C GLY A 14 -1.33 11.55 -3.92
N LEU A 15 -1.92 11.25 -5.09
CA LEU A 15 -3.13 10.43 -5.23
C LEU A 15 -2.83 8.96 -5.58
N VAL A 16 -1.63 8.65 -6.05
CA VAL A 16 -1.24 7.31 -6.53
C VAL A 16 -1.42 6.22 -5.46
N TRP A 17 -1.25 6.56 -4.18
CA TRP A 17 -1.47 5.62 -3.08
C TRP A 17 -2.92 5.11 -3.04
N LEU A 18 -3.89 5.95 -3.41
CA LEU A 18 -5.30 5.60 -3.36
C LEU A 18 -5.63 4.57 -4.44
N GLY A 19 -5.08 4.73 -5.65
CA GLY A 19 -5.19 3.72 -6.70
C GLY A 19 -4.59 2.38 -6.28
N HIS A 20 -3.40 2.41 -5.69
CA HIS A 20 -2.76 1.19 -5.17
C HIS A 20 -3.59 0.52 -4.06
N TRP A 21 -4.07 1.30 -3.09
CA TRP A 21 -4.93 0.81 -2.01
C TRP A 21 -6.24 0.23 -2.55
N LEU A 22 -6.88 0.88 -3.53
CA LEU A 22 -8.15 0.43 -4.10
C LEU A 22 -8.02 -0.91 -4.82
N ARG A 23 -6.93 -1.11 -5.58
CA ARG A 23 -6.61 -2.40 -6.21
C ARG A 23 -6.43 -3.52 -5.17
N ARG A 24 -5.76 -3.22 -4.06
CA ARG A 24 -5.59 -4.17 -2.95
C ARG A 24 -6.93 -4.46 -2.25
N TRP A 25 -7.69 -3.43 -1.94
CA TRP A 25 -9.00 -3.54 -1.28
C TRP A 25 -9.99 -4.37 -2.09
N LEU A 26 -10.06 -4.17 -3.41
CA LEU A 26 -10.90 -4.99 -4.29
C LEU A 26 -10.46 -6.46 -4.24
N ARG A 27 -9.16 -6.75 -4.33
CA ARG A 27 -8.63 -8.12 -4.26
C ARG A 27 -8.98 -8.79 -2.93
N GLU A 28 -8.74 -8.12 -1.82
CA GLU A 28 -9.01 -8.65 -0.47
C GLU A 28 -10.51 -8.84 -0.24
N THR A 29 -11.34 -7.89 -0.69
CA THR A 29 -12.80 -7.97 -0.53
C THR A 29 -13.41 -9.11 -1.36
N MET A 30 -12.93 -9.31 -2.60
CA MET A 30 -13.40 -10.40 -3.47
C MET A 30 -12.91 -11.79 -3.00
N GLN A 31 -11.83 -11.87 -2.21
CA GLN A 31 -11.33 -13.13 -1.66
C GLN A 31 -12.12 -13.63 -0.46
N ILE A 32 -12.96 -12.79 0.15
CA ILE A 32 -13.92 -13.24 1.16
C ILE A 32 -14.92 -14.15 0.44
N HIS A 33 -15.02 -15.43 0.84
CA HIS A 33 -15.81 -16.51 0.21
C HIS A 33 -17.33 -16.26 0.04
N THR A 34 -17.79 -15.02 0.23
CA THR A 34 -19.18 -14.59 0.17
C THR A 34 -19.54 -13.86 -1.12
N VAL A 35 -18.56 -13.48 -1.95
CA VAL A 35 -18.80 -12.67 -3.16
C VAL A 35 -18.96 -13.56 -4.39
N VAL A 36 -20.16 -13.55 -4.99
CA VAL A 36 -20.46 -14.16 -6.30
C VAL A 36 -19.79 -13.35 -7.42
N LEU A 37 -19.43 -13.99 -8.54
CA LEU A 37 -18.77 -13.36 -9.69
C LEU A 37 -19.43 -12.05 -10.16
N GLU A 38 -20.77 -12.00 -10.20
CA GLU A 38 -21.53 -10.81 -10.57
C GLU A 38 -21.30 -9.64 -9.59
N GLY A 39 -21.28 -9.93 -8.29
CA GLY A 39 -20.98 -8.95 -7.25
C GLY A 39 -19.56 -8.41 -7.36
N ALA A 40 -18.60 -9.26 -7.72
CA ALA A 40 -17.21 -8.87 -7.96
C ALA A 40 -17.08 -7.90 -9.15
N GLN A 41 -17.75 -8.19 -10.26
CA GLN A 41 -17.77 -7.29 -11.42
C GLN A 41 -18.42 -5.95 -11.09
N GLN A 42 -19.56 -5.99 -10.38
CA GLN A 42 -20.25 -4.76 -9.96
C GLN A 42 -19.36 -3.89 -9.06
N MET A 43 -18.65 -4.50 -8.10
CA MET A 43 -17.70 -3.77 -7.25
C MET A 43 -16.56 -3.12 -8.04
N GLN A 44 -16.02 -3.81 -9.05
CA GLN A 44 -15.01 -3.22 -9.94
C GLN A 44 -15.57 -2.05 -10.74
N ASN A 45 -16.78 -2.15 -11.28
CA ASN A 45 -17.41 -1.08 -12.05
C ASN A 45 -17.62 0.17 -11.18
N LEU A 46 -18.16 0.00 -9.97
CA LEU A 46 -18.35 1.11 -9.02
C LEU A 46 -17.01 1.76 -8.61
N ALA A 47 -15.95 0.97 -8.45
CA ALA A 47 -14.63 1.49 -8.14
C ALA A 47 -14.03 2.31 -9.30
N ARG A 48 -14.32 1.95 -10.55
CA ARG A 48 -13.88 2.69 -11.75
C ARG A 48 -14.58 4.03 -11.93
N GLU A 49 -15.75 4.23 -11.33
CA GLU A 49 -16.45 5.53 -11.37
C GLU A 49 -15.72 6.65 -10.60
N ALA A 50 -14.76 6.29 -9.75
CA ALA A 50 -13.89 7.26 -9.11
C ALA A 50 -12.76 7.66 -10.06
N THR A 51 -12.85 8.86 -10.64
CA THR A 51 -11.87 9.40 -11.59
C THR A 51 -11.10 10.57 -11.01
N CYS A 52 -9.86 10.75 -11.44
CA CYS A 52 -9.10 11.98 -11.26
C CYS A 52 -9.03 12.76 -12.57
N THR A 53 -8.80 14.07 -12.48
CA THR A 53 -8.60 14.94 -13.64
C THR A 53 -7.14 15.41 -13.68
N ASP A 54 -6.47 15.23 -14.81
CA ASP A 54 -5.14 15.80 -15.06
C ASP A 54 -5.27 17.32 -15.23
N PRO A 55 -4.59 18.14 -14.40
CA PRO A 55 -4.69 19.59 -14.47
C PRO A 55 -4.08 20.18 -15.76
N ARG A 56 -3.24 19.44 -16.49
CA ARG A 56 -2.57 19.90 -17.71
C ARG A 56 -3.40 19.64 -18.96
N THR A 57 -4.01 18.46 -19.03
CA THR A 57 -4.73 18.00 -20.23
C THR A 57 -6.25 18.01 -20.06
N GLY A 58 -6.74 18.09 -18.83
CA GLY A 58 -8.16 17.88 -18.50
C GLY A 58 -8.60 16.43 -18.63
N GLN A 59 -7.69 15.49 -18.89
CA GLN A 59 -8.01 14.08 -19.07
C GLN A 59 -8.54 13.49 -17.77
N GLN A 60 -9.64 12.75 -17.87
CA GLN A 60 -10.17 11.97 -16.76
C GLN A 60 -9.61 10.55 -16.78
N THR A 61 -9.06 10.11 -15.66
CA THR A 61 -8.48 8.78 -15.50
C THR A 61 -9.09 8.09 -14.29
N PRO A 62 -9.61 6.85 -14.40
CA PRO A 62 -10.05 6.09 -13.24
C PRO A 62 -8.92 5.95 -12.22
N ILE A 63 -9.19 6.23 -10.95
CA ILE A 63 -8.19 6.11 -9.88
C ILE A 63 -7.68 4.67 -9.76
N LEU A 64 -8.53 3.70 -10.10
CA LEU A 64 -8.15 2.29 -10.18
C LEU A 64 -7.04 2.02 -11.21
N ASP A 65 -7.00 2.81 -12.28
CA ASP A 65 -6.02 2.73 -13.38
C ASP A 65 -4.93 3.80 -13.26
N LEU A 66 -4.81 4.48 -12.10
CA LEU A 66 -3.74 5.44 -11.86
C LEU A 66 -2.48 4.73 -11.36
N TYR A 67 -1.39 4.89 -12.10
CA TYR A 67 -0.09 4.33 -11.76
C TYR A 67 1.01 5.40 -11.61
N PRO A 68 2.07 5.14 -10.83
CA PRO A 68 3.19 6.07 -10.67
C PRO A 68 3.87 6.44 -12.00
N GLU A 69 3.98 5.48 -12.92
CA GLU A 69 4.59 5.63 -14.25
C GLU A 69 3.87 6.67 -15.13
N ASP A 70 2.54 6.75 -15.07
CA ASP A 70 1.73 7.69 -15.86
C ASP A 70 2.04 9.16 -15.48
N LEU A 71 2.48 9.37 -14.24
CA LEU A 71 2.74 10.69 -13.67
C LEU A 71 4.24 10.99 -13.50
N SER A 72 5.13 10.08 -13.92
CA SER A 72 6.58 10.19 -13.71
C SER A 72 6.96 10.43 -12.23
N CYS A 73 6.25 9.76 -11.31
CA CYS A 73 6.42 10.01 -9.87
C CYS A 73 7.78 9.52 -9.37
N HIS A 74 8.58 10.46 -8.88
CA HIS A 74 9.83 10.15 -8.19
C HIS A 74 9.54 9.98 -6.70
N ALA A 75 10.18 9.00 -6.07
CA ALA A 75 10.15 8.87 -4.62
C ALA A 75 10.88 10.06 -4.00
N SER A 76 10.14 11.11 -3.64
CA SER A 76 10.67 12.21 -2.85
C SER A 76 10.95 11.68 -1.43
N ALA A 77 12.07 12.08 -0.84
CA ALA A 77 12.52 11.63 0.49
C ALA A 77 11.48 11.88 1.62
N LEU A 78 10.46 12.69 1.35
CA LEU A 78 9.34 13.02 2.23
C LEU A 78 8.15 12.05 2.13
N SER A 79 8.12 11.12 1.17
CA SER A 79 6.99 10.18 0.99
C SER A 79 6.97 9.01 1.99
N ARG A 80 8.00 8.87 2.85
CA ARG A 80 7.99 7.94 3.99
C ARG A 80 7.38 8.61 5.22
N GLY A 81 6.06 8.77 5.21
CA GLY A 81 5.30 8.90 6.45
C GLY A 81 5.44 7.60 7.24
N GLY A 82 6.28 7.62 8.28
CA GLY A 82 6.54 6.47 9.17
C GLY A 82 8.03 6.28 9.40
N SER A 83 8.51 6.81 10.52
CA SER A 83 9.87 6.64 11.04
C SER A 83 10.41 5.25 10.71
N SER A 84 11.54 5.20 10.00
CA SER A 84 12.38 4.01 9.98
C SER A 84 12.94 3.82 11.39
N SER A 85 12.15 3.25 12.29
CA SER A 85 12.67 2.56 13.44
C SER A 85 13.43 1.37 12.88
N ARG A 86 14.70 1.59 12.55
CA ARG A 86 15.68 0.53 12.37
C ARG A 86 15.53 -0.36 13.62
N CYS A 87 15.03 -1.57 13.45
CA CYS A 87 15.32 -2.63 14.41
C CYS A 87 16.83 -2.82 14.33
N ALA A 88 17.57 -2.08 15.16
CA ALA A 88 18.92 -2.44 15.52
C ALA A 88 18.77 -3.72 16.34
N PHE A 89 18.81 -4.87 15.66
CA PHE A 89 18.98 -6.14 16.33
C PHE A 89 20.37 -6.10 16.97
N SER A 90 20.42 -5.67 18.22
CA SER A 90 21.66 -5.54 18.98
C SER A 90 22.25 -6.94 19.16
N GLY A 91 23.25 -7.27 18.34
CA GLY A 91 24.01 -8.52 18.41
C GLY A 91 24.73 -8.74 19.75
N PHE A 92 24.65 -7.79 20.67
CA PHE A 92 25.17 -7.91 22.03
C PHE A 92 24.48 -9.02 22.83
N GLN A 93 23.16 -9.23 22.63
CA GLN A 93 22.40 -10.24 23.40
C GLN A 93 22.70 -11.68 22.98
N ILE A 94 23.17 -11.92 21.76
CA ILE A 94 23.56 -13.28 21.32
C ILE A 94 24.89 -13.68 21.96
N ARG A 95 25.86 -12.75 22.06
CA ARG A 95 27.20 -13.06 22.58
C ARG A 95 27.18 -13.40 24.07
N THR A 96 26.32 -12.74 24.85
CA THR A 96 26.17 -13.01 26.28
C THR A 96 25.54 -14.38 26.55
N LEU A 97 24.48 -14.73 25.81
CA LEU A 97 23.84 -16.05 25.94
C LEU A 97 24.78 -17.20 25.55
N VAL A 98 25.54 -17.06 24.46
CA VAL A 98 26.52 -18.08 24.06
C VAL A 98 27.64 -18.23 25.11
N ALA A 99 28.15 -17.12 25.67
CA ALA A 99 29.18 -17.18 26.69
C ALA A 99 28.69 -17.86 27.99
N LEU A 100 27.46 -17.55 28.43
CA LEU A 100 26.87 -18.17 29.62
C LEU A 100 26.63 -19.67 29.43
N VAL A 101 26.16 -20.10 28.25
CA VAL A 101 25.99 -21.53 27.94
C VAL A 101 27.34 -22.25 27.94
N LEU A 102 28.36 -21.66 27.31
CA LEU A 102 29.71 -22.24 27.29
C LEU A 102 30.33 -22.34 28.69
N MET A 103 30.15 -21.33 29.55
CA MET A 103 30.63 -21.36 30.93
C MET A 103 29.91 -22.41 31.78
N TYR A 104 28.59 -22.57 31.60
CA TYR A 104 27.82 -23.58 32.31
C TYR A 104 28.26 -25.01 31.94
N TRP A 105 28.52 -25.25 30.64
CA TRP A 105 29.05 -26.53 30.15
C TRP A 105 30.49 -26.83 30.58
N TRP A 106 31.32 -25.81 30.82
CA TRP A 106 32.69 -26.00 31.31
C TRP A 106 32.78 -26.29 32.81
N SER A 107 31.71 -26.01 33.56
CA SER A 107 31.68 -26.14 35.03
C SER A 107 31.05 -27.45 35.51
N TRP A 108 30.68 -28.35 34.60
CA TRP A 108 30.12 -29.69 34.85
C TRP A 108 30.98 -30.77 34.19
#